data_AF-A0A402AJN1-F1
#
_entry.id   AF-A0A402AJN1-F1
#
_cell.length_a   1.000
_cell.length_b   1.000
_cell.length_c   1.000
_cell.angle_alpha   90.00
_cell.angle_beta   90.00
_cell.angle_gamma   90.00
#
_symmetry.space_group_name_H-M   'P 1'
#
loop_
_entity.id
_entity.type
_entity.pdbx_description
1 polymer ?
#
loop_
_entity_poly.entity_id
_entity_poly.type
_entity_poly.pdbx_seq_one_letter_code
_entity_poly.pdbx_strand_id
1 'polypeptide(L)' 'MALRTIPAGTTKTYGQLAMQLGKPTAYRAVGAANTLNPVAIVLPCHRVIGADTSLTGYAGGLQRKHWLLQHETRKI' A
#
# COMPACT_ATOMS: atom_id res chain seq x y z
N MET A 1 1.75 12.27 1.15
CA MET A 1 0.29 12.35 1.44
C MET A 1 -0.56 11.34 0.67
N ALA A 2 -0.12 10.85 -0.50
CA ALA A 2 -0.90 9.94 -1.37
C ALA A 2 -1.37 8.61 -0.74
N LEU A 3 -0.72 8.13 0.32
CA LEU A 3 -1.18 6.96 1.07
C LEU A 3 -2.52 7.19 1.79
N ARG A 4 -2.73 8.38 2.38
CA ARG A 4 -3.95 8.72 3.14
C ARG A 4 -5.20 8.76 2.26
N THR A 5 -5.02 8.89 0.95
CA THR A 5 -6.12 9.02 -0.02
C THR A 5 -6.60 7.67 -0.54
N ILE A 6 -6.07 6.54 -0.07
CA ILE A 6 -6.49 5.19 -0.52
C ILE A 6 -7.63 4.72 0.40
N PRO A 7 -8.89 4.62 -0.07
CA PRO A 7 -10.02 4.17 0.74
C PRO A 7 -9.85 2.74 1.27
N ALA A 8 -10.50 2.44 2.40
CA ALA A 8 -10.58 1.08 2.90
C ALA A 8 -11.25 0.15 1.88
N GLY A 9 -10.75 -1.08 1.77
CA GLY A 9 -11.26 -2.08 0.83
C GLY A 9 -10.80 -1.88 -0.62
N THR A 10 -9.94 -0.88 -0.86
CA THR A 10 -9.33 -0.63 -2.17
C THR A 10 -7.81 -0.69 -2.07
N THR A 11 -7.16 -0.95 -3.21
CA THR A 11 -5.71 -1.00 -3.32
C THR A 11 -5.20 -0.08 -4.42
N LYS A 12 -3.94 0.33 -4.31
CA LYS A 12 -3.18 0.97 -5.39
C LYS A 12 -1.87 0.25 -5.62
N THR A 13 -1.35 0.34 -6.83
CA THR A 13 -0.01 -0.15 -7.14
C THR A 13 1.06 0.89 -6.78
N TYR A 14 2.29 0.45 -6.55
CA TYR A 14 3.43 1.36 -6.38
C TYR A 14 3.60 2.32 -7.58
N GLY A 15 3.32 1.83 -8.80
CA GLY A 15 3.32 2.64 -10.02
C GLY A 15 2.22 3.70 -10.04
N GLN A 16 1.00 3.36 -9.62
CA GLN A 16 -0.10 4.32 -9.52
C GLN A 16 0.19 5.44 -8.50
N LEU A 17 0.82 5.10 -7.37
CA LEU A 17 1.26 6.10 -6.41
C LEU A 17 2.39 6.98 -6.97
N ALA A 18 3.35 6.39 -7.67
CA ALA A 18 4.44 7.12 -8.31
C ALA A 18 3.90 8.13 -9.35
N MET A 19 2.91 7.72 -10.16
CA MET A 19 2.20 8.61 -11.09
C MET A 19 1.45 9.73 -10.36
N GLN A 20 0.70 9.41 -9.30
CA GLN A 20 -0.02 10.42 -8.49
C GLN A 20 0.93 11.45 -7.85
N LEU A 21 2.18 11.06 -7.58
CA LEU A 21 3.23 11.93 -7.05
C LEU A 21 3.98 12.73 -8.13
N GLY A 22 3.59 12.62 -9.41
CA GLY A 22 4.28 13.27 -10.53
C GLY A 22 5.66 12.68 -10.85
N LYS A 23 5.95 11.47 -10.34
CA LYS A 23 7.24 10.79 -10.50
C LYS A 23 7.04 9.36 -11.03
N PRO A 24 6.56 9.17 -12.27
CA PRO A 24 6.12 7.87 -12.79
C PRO A 24 7.20 6.77 -12.73
N THR A 25 8.48 7.13 -12.81
CA THR A 25 9.62 6.20 -12.77
C THR A 25 10.05 5.84 -11.33
N ALA A 26 9.53 6.51 -10.31
CA ALA A 26 9.98 6.38 -8.92
C ALA A 26 9.27 5.26 -8.13
N TYR A 27 8.63 4.29 -8.79
CA TYR A 27 7.85 3.23 -8.14
C TYR A 27 8.65 2.41 -7.12
N ARG A 28 9.95 2.13 -7.39
CA ARG A 28 10.84 1.44 -6.42
C ARG A 28 11.07 2.27 -5.16
N ALA A 29 11.31 3.59 -5.32
CA ALA A 29 11.51 4.51 -4.21
C ALA A 29 10.22 4.68 -3.40
N VAL A 30 9.06 4.71 -4.05
CA VAL A 30 7.75 4.69 -3.38
C VAL A 30 7.57 3.40 -2.57
N GLY A 31 7.97 2.24 -3.11
CA GLY A 31 7.95 0.98 -2.38
C GLY A 31 8.82 0.99 -1.12
N ALA A 32 10.05 1.48 -1.24
CA ALA A 32 10.96 1.63 -0.09
C ALA A 32 10.41 2.62 0.95
N ALA A 33 9.84 3.75 0.53
CA ALA A 33 9.21 4.69 1.45
C ALA A 33 7.96 4.10 2.14
N ASN A 34 7.20 3.24 1.44
CA ASN A 34 6.01 2.59 1.98
C ASN A 34 6.33 1.64 3.15
N THR A 35 7.48 0.96 3.11
CA THR A 35 7.89 0.05 4.20
C THR A 35 8.38 0.78 5.44
N LEU A 36 8.83 2.03 5.30
CA LEU A 36 9.32 2.87 6.39
C LEU A 36 8.20 3.61 7.14
N ASN A 37 6.94 3.29 6.88
CA ASN A 37 5.80 3.93 7.53
C ASN A 37 5.79 3.65 9.05
N PRO A 38 5.98 4.67 9.92
CA PRO A 38 6.03 4.48 11.37
C PRO A 38 4.63 4.32 12.01
N VAL A 39 3.56 4.65 11.28
CA VAL A 39 2.18 4.62 11.79
C VAL A 39 1.33 3.72 10.89
N ALA A 40 1.62 2.42 10.93
CA ALA A 40 0.88 1.40 10.19
C ALA A 40 -0.63 1.45 10.51
N ILE A 41 -1.45 0.96 9.57
CA ILE A 41 -2.92 0.97 9.63
C ILE A 41 -3.52 2.39 9.46
N VAL A 42 -3.12 3.36 10.31
CA VAL A 42 -3.59 4.76 10.23
C VAL A 42 -3.13 5.42 8.94
N LEU A 43 -1.84 5.27 8.61
CA LEU A 43 -1.34 5.49 7.27
C LEU A 43 -1.36 4.13 6.56
N PRO A 44 -2.25 3.92 5.57
CA PRO A 44 -2.61 2.57 5.13
C PRO A 44 -1.60 1.99 4.12
N CYS A 45 -0.35 1.76 4.57
CA CYS A 45 0.72 1.20 3.74
C CYS A 45 0.45 -0.26 3.30
N HIS A 46 -0.44 -0.98 3.98
CA HIS A 46 -0.90 -2.31 3.59
C HIS A 46 -1.79 -2.29 2.33
N ARG A 47 -2.36 -1.14 1.95
CA ARG A 47 -3.20 -0.99 0.74
C ARG A 47 -2.40 -0.78 -0.55
N VAL A 48 -1.07 -0.81 -0.48
CA VAL A 48 -0.21 -0.67 -1.66
C VAL A 48 0.36 -2.02 -2.08
N ILE A 49 0.23 -2.40 -3.34
CA ILE A 49 0.62 -3.73 -3.86
C ILE A 49 1.46 -3.64 -5.14
N GLY A 50 2.02 -4.78 -5.56
CA GLY A 50 2.67 -4.91 -6.87
C GLY A 50 1.68 -4.74 -8.03
N ALA A 51 2.18 -4.40 -9.21
CA ALA A 51 1.34 -4.27 -10.41
C ALA A 51 0.73 -5.60 -10.87
N ASP A 52 1.38 -6.71 -10.53
CA ASP A 52 0.97 -8.10 -10.73
C ASP A 52 0.09 -8.63 -9.59
N THR A 53 -0.47 -7.75 -8.75
CA THR A 53 -1.22 -8.08 -7.52
C THR A 53 -0.41 -8.73 -6.40
N SER A 54 0.93 -8.80 -6.53
CA SER A 54 1.79 -9.37 -5.49
C SER A 54 1.76 -8.55 -4.19
N LEU A 55 1.71 -9.27 -3.06
CA LEU A 55 1.88 -8.68 -1.74
C LEU A 55 3.37 -8.64 -1.40
N THR A 56 3.94 -7.45 -1.46
CA THR A 56 5.36 -7.21 -1.15
C THR A 56 5.50 -6.09 -0.13
N GLY A 57 6.63 -6.05 0.58
CA GLY A 57 7.05 -4.90 1.39
C GLY A 57 6.03 -4.46 2.44
N TYR A 58 6.07 -5.07 3.62
CA TYR A 58 5.30 -4.62 4.78
C TYR A 58 6.07 -4.90 6.07
N ALA A 59 6.36 -3.85 6.85
CA ALA A 59 7.13 -3.95 8.09
C ALA A 59 6.48 -4.90 9.11
N GLY A 60 5.14 -4.98 9.12
CA GLY A 60 4.41 -5.90 9.98
C GLY A 60 4.26 -7.33 9.43
N GLY A 61 4.99 -7.72 8.38
CA GLY A 61 4.92 -9.06 7.78
C GLY A 61 3.74 -9.31 6.82
N LEU A 62 3.97 -10.10 5.77
CA LEU A 62 2.99 -10.29 4.68
C LEU A 62 1.66 -10.90 5.14
N GLN A 63 1.69 -11.79 6.13
CA GLN A 63 0.49 -12.40 6.71
C GLN A 63 -0.47 -11.32 7.25
N ARG A 64 0.05 -10.34 7.99
CA ARG A 64 -0.74 -9.26 8.56
C ARG A 64 -1.28 -8.33 7.47
N LYS A 65 -0.50 -8.04 6.43
CA LYS A 65 -0.94 -7.27 5.26
C LYS A 65 -2.11 -7.97 4.55
N HIS A 66 -2.00 -9.27 4.31
CA HIS A 66 -3.06 -10.06 3.70
C HIS A 66 -4.34 -10.05 4.55
N TRP A 67 -4.20 -10.28 5.85
CA TRP A 67 -5.33 -10.24 6.79
C TRP A 67 -6.04 -8.88 6.80
N LEU A 68 -5.29 -7.77 6.85
CA LEU A 68 -5.87 -6.42 6.84
C LEU A 68 -6.65 -6.15 5.55
N LEU A 69 -6.12 -6.55 4.40
CA LEU A 69 -6.81 -6.40 3.11
C LEU A 69 -8.12 -7.20 3.08
N GLN A 70 -8.11 -8.44 3.59
CA GLN A 70 -9.32 -9.25 3.70
C GLN A 70 -10.32 -8.69 4.73
N HIS A 71 -9.83 -8.14 5.83
CA HIS A 71 -10.66 -7.55 6.86
C HIS A 71 -11.42 -6.33 6.32
N GLU A 72 -10.77 -5.50 5.51
CA GLU A 72 -11.40 -4.32 4.91
C GLU A 72 -12.38 -4.63 3.78
N THR A 73 -12.24 -5.78 3.10
CA THR A 73 -13.16 -6.19 2.03
C THR A 73 -14.36 -6.98 2.54
N ARG A 74 -14.32 -7.50 3.77
CA ARG A 74 -15.51 -8.08 4.42
C ARG A 74 -16.48 -6.95 4.75
N LYS A 75 -17.56 -6.86 3.95
CA LYS A 75 -18.77 -6.16 4.34
C LYS A 75 -19.51 -7.04 5.37
N ILE A 76 -19.85 -6.45 6.51
CA ILE A 76 -20.78 -7.02 7.49
C ILE A 76 -22.17 -7.00 6.87
#